data_AF-A0A366D746-F1
#
_entry.id   AF-A0A366D746-F1
#
_cell.length_a   1.000
_cell.length_b   1.000
_cell.length_c   1.000
_cell.angle_alpha   90.00
_cell.angle_beta   90.00
_cell.angle_gamma   90.00
#
_symmetry.space_group_name_H-M   'P 1'
#
loop_
_entity.id
_entity.type
_entity.pdbx_description
1 polymer ?
#
loop_
_entity_poly.entity_id
_entity_poly.type
_entity_poly.pdbx_seq_one_letter_code
_entity_poly.pdbx_strand_id
1 'polypeptide(L)'
;MKDIKSLFRNLEKKLKQSKWFEDDWEIYNRGPYLQLYKTSWHNHNQGGVHFETYIESPQIKQKSFPICLHAEEDCPSRGEFIQRFLDLEEERIKGWKGYQIIAKDHHILQKTLPLNFKNLEQRLYDELNQLRKLESSIEQALHELEA
;
A
#
# COMPACT_ATOMS: atom_id res chain seq x y z
N MET A 1 13.83 21.76 7.30
CA MET A 1 12.68 20.87 7.03
C MET A 1 13.18 19.44 7.22
N LYS A 2 12.52 18.59 8.02
CA LYS A 2 12.94 17.18 8.12
C LYS A 2 12.94 16.57 6.72
N ASP A 3 14.01 15.91 6.35
CA ASP A 3 14.20 15.39 4.99
C ASP A 3 13.28 14.20 4.75
N ILE A 4 12.14 14.45 4.11
CA ILE A 4 11.17 13.42 3.71
C ILE A 4 11.85 12.37 2.81
N LYS A 5 12.79 12.76 1.94
CA LYS A 5 13.48 11.78 1.09
C LYS A 5 14.32 10.82 1.93
N SER A 6 15.00 11.33 2.96
CA SER A 6 15.73 10.50 3.92
C SER A 6 14.80 9.57 4.70
N LEU A 7 13.64 10.06 5.14
CA LEU A 7 12.61 9.25 5.81
C LEU A 7 12.20 8.03 4.97
N PHE A 8 11.79 8.24 3.71
CA PHE A 8 11.36 7.14 2.83
C PHE A 8 12.53 6.22 2.44
N ARG A 9 13.74 6.76 2.27
CA ARG A 9 14.94 5.93 2.05
C ARG A 9 15.21 4.99 3.23
N ASN A 10 15.04 5.47 4.46
CA ASN A 10 15.22 4.64 5.64
C ASN A 10 14.08 3.63 5.82
N LEU A 11 12.83 4.04 5.53
CA LEU A 11 11.70 3.13 5.48
C LEU A 11 11.94 1.97 4.50
N GLU A 12 12.37 2.26 3.28
CA GLU A 12 12.71 1.24 2.27
C GLU A 12 13.77 0.27 2.79
N LYS A 13 14.88 0.79 3.35
CA LYS A 13 15.93 -0.06 3.94
C LYS A 13 15.37 -0.97 5.02
N LYS A 14 14.49 -0.45 5.88
CA LYS A 14 13.88 -1.19 6.97
C LYS A 14 12.92 -2.29 6.47
N LEU A 15 12.13 -2.00 5.44
CA LEU A 15 11.27 -2.99 4.79
C LEU A 15 12.12 -4.12 4.19
N LYS A 16 13.16 -3.78 3.41
CA LYS A 16 14.09 -4.76 2.82
C LYS A 16 14.87 -5.61 3.83
N GLN A 17 14.99 -5.15 5.08
CA GLN A 17 15.62 -5.91 6.18
C GLN A 17 14.63 -6.79 6.96
N SER A 18 13.35 -6.75 6.61
CA SER A 18 12.33 -7.51 7.32
C SER A 18 12.37 -8.99 6.92
N LYS A 19 12.13 -9.89 7.88
CA LYS A 19 12.16 -11.34 7.62
C LYS A 19 11.12 -11.83 6.59
N TRP A 20 10.05 -11.06 6.39
CA TRP A 20 8.98 -11.38 5.43
C TRP A 20 9.26 -10.79 4.03
N PHE A 21 10.27 -9.93 3.90
CA PHE A 21 10.60 -9.30 2.63
C PHE A 21 11.41 -10.31 1.80
N GLU A 22 10.68 -11.15 1.06
CA GLU A 22 11.20 -12.19 0.20
C GLU A 22 11.51 -11.66 -1.21
N ASP A 23 12.13 -12.49 -2.06
CA ASP A 23 12.66 -12.09 -3.38
C ASP A 23 11.56 -11.61 -4.36
N ASP A 24 10.30 -11.87 -4.07
CA ASP A 24 9.17 -11.45 -4.90
C ASP A 24 8.52 -10.13 -4.46
N TRP A 25 8.96 -9.54 -3.35
CA TRP A 25 8.54 -8.21 -2.91
C TRP A 25 9.44 -7.13 -3.50
N GLU A 26 8.81 -6.09 -4.03
CA GLU A 26 9.47 -4.96 -4.68
C GLU A 26 9.03 -3.62 -4.09
N ILE A 27 9.92 -2.64 -4.20
CA ILE A 27 9.65 -1.26 -3.75
C ILE A 27 9.98 -0.28 -4.86
N TYR A 28 8.99 0.51 -5.26
CA TYR A 28 9.22 1.72 -6.05
C TYR A 28 9.26 2.93 -5.12
N ASN A 29 10.38 3.66 -5.10
CA ASN A 29 10.59 4.81 -4.20
C ASN A 29 11.18 5.99 -4.98
N ARG A 30 10.47 7.12 -4.99
CA ARG A 30 10.93 8.38 -5.64
C ARG A 30 11.20 9.52 -4.65
N GLY A 31 11.30 9.23 -3.36
CA GLY A 31 11.63 10.18 -2.31
C GLY A 31 10.44 10.54 -1.42
N PRO A 32 9.46 11.33 -1.85
CA PRO A 32 8.26 11.62 -1.05
C PRO A 32 7.10 10.65 -1.32
N TYR A 33 7.37 9.53 -1.97
CA TYR A 33 6.38 8.59 -2.48
C TYR A 33 6.99 7.20 -2.53
N LEU A 34 6.22 6.19 -2.10
CA LEU A 34 6.61 4.79 -2.10
C LEU A 34 5.42 3.89 -2.46
N GLN A 35 5.69 2.91 -3.32
CA GLN A 35 4.86 1.73 -3.51
C GLN A 35 5.57 0.49 -2.96
N LEU A 36 4.79 -0.43 -2.40
CA LEU A 36 5.22 -1.76 -1.98
C LEU A 36 4.27 -2.79 -2.61
N TYR A 37 4.82 -3.76 -3.34
CA TYR A 37 4.03 -4.70 -4.13
C TYR A 37 4.79 -6.02 -4.32
N LYS A 38 4.09 -7.08 -4.75
CA LYS A 38 4.74 -8.31 -5.22
C LYS A 38 4.86 -8.30 -6.74
N THR A 39 5.87 -8.98 -7.26
CA THR A 39 6.08 -9.11 -8.72
C THR A 39 4.89 -9.74 -9.43
N SER A 40 4.16 -10.64 -8.77
CA SER A 40 2.90 -11.24 -9.24
C SER A 40 1.72 -10.27 -9.32
N TRP A 41 1.84 -9.05 -8.79
CA TRP A 41 0.72 -8.09 -8.68
C TRP A 41 0.60 -7.14 -9.88
N HIS A 42 1.19 -7.52 -11.01
CA HIS A 42 1.15 -6.76 -12.28
C HIS A 42 1.61 -5.30 -12.17
N ASN A 43 2.36 -4.93 -11.13
CA ASN A 43 2.73 -3.54 -10.87
C ASN A 43 3.90 -3.03 -11.71
N HIS A 44 4.07 -3.58 -12.91
CA HIS A 44 4.98 -3.03 -13.90
C HIS A 44 4.54 -1.60 -14.23
N ASN A 45 5.50 -0.67 -14.36
CA ASN A 45 5.22 0.75 -14.59
C ASN A 45 4.28 1.41 -13.56
N GLN A 46 4.15 0.87 -12.34
CA GLN A 46 3.23 1.34 -11.29
C GLN A 46 1.74 1.11 -11.60
N GLY A 47 1.42 0.28 -12.60
CA GLY A 47 0.07 0.11 -13.13
C GLY A 47 -0.74 -1.05 -12.54
N GLY A 48 -0.23 -1.79 -11.57
CA GLY A 48 -0.89 -2.98 -11.02
C GLY A 48 -1.49 -2.77 -9.63
N VAL A 49 -1.50 -3.85 -8.84
CA VAL A 49 -1.91 -3.81 -7.44
C VAL A 49 -0.71 -3.48 -6.57
N HIS A 50 -0.86 -2.52 -5.65
CA HIS A 50 0.20 -2.11 -4.75
C HIS A 50 -0.31 -1.41 -3.49
N PHE A 51 0.50 -1.44 -2.43
CA PHE A 51 0.34 -0.53 -1.30
C PHE A 51 1.07 0.77 -1.58
N GLU A 52 0.49 1.90 -1.22
CA GLU A 52 1.03 3.22 -1.52
C GLU A 52 1.05 4.13 -0.28
N THR A 53 2.07 4.99 -0.19
CA THR A 53 2.02 6.17 0.68
C THR A 53 2.87 7.31 0.13
N TYR A 54 2.46 8.55 0.38
CA TYR A 54 3.15 9.74 -0.10
C TYR A 54 3.01 10.93 0.84
N ILE A 55 4.08 11.71 0.97
CA ILE A 55 4.15 12.94 1.78
C ILE A 55 4.74 14.03 0.89
N GLU A 56 3.90 14.57 0.01
CA GLU A 56 4.27 15.67 -0.88
C GLU A 56 3.84 17.03 -0.30
N SER A 57 4.08 18.10 -1.06
CA SER A 57 3.73 19.47 -0.67
C SER A 57 2.28 19.62 -0.18
N PRO A 58 1.24 19.00 -0.80
CA PRO A 58 -0.12 19.06 -0.28
C PRO A 58 -0.27 18.44 1.11
N GLN A 59 0.30 17.25 1.34
CA GLN A 59 0.22 16.53 2.62
C GLN A 59 0.97 17.28 3.73
N ILE A 60 2.10 17.92 3.40
CA ILE A 60 2.82 18.79 4.34
C ILE A 60 1.94 19.97 4.78
N LYS A 61 1.25 20.62 3.84
CA LYS A 61 0.33 21.73 4.14
C LYS A 61 -0.88 21.27 4.97
N GLN A 62 -1.45 20.12 4.62
CA GLN A 62 -2.61 19.53 5.30
C GLN A 62 -2.27 18.90 6.65
N LYS A 63 -0.98 18.64 6.92
CA LYS A 63 -0.49 17.92 8.11
C LYS A 63 -1.09 16.52 8.23
N SER A 64 -1.38 15.88 7.11
CA SER A 64 -1.89 14.51 7.01
C SER A 64 -1.48 13.88 5.70
N PHE A 65 -1.38 12.56 5.66
CA PHE A 65 -1.03 11.80 4.46
C PHE A 65 -1.74 10.44 4.45
N PRO A 66 -1.98 9.86 3.26
CA PRO A 66 -2.64 8.56 3.18
C PRO A 66 -1.65 7.39 3.18
N ILE A 67 -2.17 6.22 3.56
CA ILE A 67 -1.64 4.92 3.17
C ILE A 67 -2.78 4.11 2.55
N CYS A 68 -2.54 3.51 1.38
CA CYS A 68 -3.60 2.94 0.54
C CYS A 68 -3.25 1.54 0.02
N LEU A 69 -4.28 0.82 -0.43
CA LEU A 69 -4.17 -0.27 -1.42
C LEU A 69 -4.87 0.20 -2.69
N HIS A 70 -4.16 0.16 -3.81
CA HIS A 70 -4.70 0.46 -5.14
C HIS A 70 -4.66 -0.77 -6.03
N ALA A 71 -5.55 -0.78 -7.02
CA ALA A 71 -5.50 -1.62 -8.21
C ALA A 71 -5.59 -0.70 -9.43
N GLU A 72 -4.49 -0.48 -10.13
CA GLU A 72 -4.42 0.45 -11.26
C GLU A 72 -4.82 -0.24 -12.59
N GLU A 73 -4.52 0.37 -13.74
CA GLU A 73 -5.05 -0.04 -15.06
C GLU A 73 -4.54 -1.40 -15.56
N ASP A 74 -3.34 -1.81 -15.18
CA ASP A 74 -2.73 -3.11 -15.52
C ASP A 74 -3.20 -4.25 -14.60
N CYS A 75 -4.08 -3.97 -13.62
CA CYS A 75 -4.72 -5.00 -12.81
C CYS A 75 -5.72 -5.82 -13.66
N PRO A 76 -5.56 -7.15 -13.77
CA PRO A 76 -6.47 -8.01 -14.51
C PRO A 76 -7.91 -7.86 -14.04
N SER A 77 -8.84 -7.62 -14.97
CA SER A 77 -10.27 -7.49 -14.69
C SER A 77 -10.56 -6.67 -13.42
N ARG A 78 -9.91 -5.50 -13.26
CA ARG A 78 -9.87 -4.69 -12.02
C ARG A 78 -11.16 -4.68 -11.20
N GLY A 79 -12.32 -4.47 -11.82
CA GLY A 79 -13.60 -4.46 -11.10
C GLY A 79 -13.94 -5.80 -10.43
N GLU A 80 -13.68 -6.91 -11.11
CA GLU A 80 -13.85 -8.26 -10.59
C GLU A 80 -12.79 -8.58 -9.53
N PHE A 81 -11.54 -8.16 -9.73
CA PHE A 81 -10.49 -8.25 -8.71
C PHE A 81 -10.92 -7.57 -7.41
N ILE A 82 -11.38 -6.31 -7.49
CA ILE A 82 -11.81 -5.54 -6.32
C ILE A 82 -12.97 -6.25 -5.61
N GLN A 83 -13.95 -6.77 -6.36
CA GLN A 83 -15.08 -7.49 -5.78
C GLN A 83 -14.62 -8.75 -5.03
N ARG A 84 -13.85 -9.63 -5.69
CA ARG A 84 -13.35 -10.87 -5.09
C ARG A 84 -12.47 -10.61 -3.88
N PHE A 85 -11.58 -9.61 -3.96
CA PHE A 85 -10.75 -9.20 -2.84
C PHE A 85 -11.62 -8.76 -1.64
N LEU A 86 -12.65 -7.94 -1.87
CA LEU A 86 -13.53 -7.48 -0.79
C LEU A 86 -14.38 -8.62 -0.21
N ASP A 87 -14.83 -9.58 -1.02
CA ASP A 87 -15.54 -10.76 -0.52
C ASP A 87 -14.69 -11.56 0.50
N LEU A 88 -13.36 -11.56 0.34
CA LEU A 88 -12.41 -12.19 1.25
C LEU A 88 -12.09 -11.34 2.49
N GLU A 89 -12.05 -10.01 2.34
CA GLU A 89 -11.33 -9.13 3.26
C GLU A 89 -12.16 -8.05 3.94
N GLU A 90 -13.37 -7.77 3.45
CA GLU A 90 -14.18 -6.65 3.90
C GLU A 90 -14.39 -6.66 5.43
N GLU A 91 -14.81 -7.80 5.98
CA GLU A 91 -15.05 -7.93 7.43
C GLU A 91 -13.77 -7.76 8.24
N ARG A 92 -12.63 -8.27 7.74
CA ARG A 92 -11.33 -8.11 8.42
C ARG A 92 -10.90 -6.64 8.41
N ILE A 93 -11.06 -5.94 7.29
CA ILE A 93 -10.69 -4.52 7.13
C ILE A 93 -11.60 -3.62 7.98
N LYS A 94 -12.91 -3.88 8.03
CA LYS A 94 -13.86 -3.14 8.89
C LYS A 94 -13.47 -3.17 10.36
N GLY A 95 -12.84 -4.26 10.80
CA GLY A 95 -12.28 -4.38 12.16
C GLY A 95 -11.04 -3.52 12.42
N TRP A 96 -10.39 -2.96 11.40
CA TRP A 96 -9.16 -2.19 11.56
C TRP A 96 -9.43 -0.71 11.82
N LYS A 97 -8.84 -0.21 12.90
CA LYS A 97 -9.00 1.19 13.30
C LYS A 97 -8.45 2.16 12.25
N GLY A 98 -9.34 3.00 11.73
CA GLY A 98 -9.02 4.14 10.86
C GLY A 98 -8.86 3.79 9.38
N TYR A 99 -9.00 2.53 9.00
CA TYR A 99 -9.10 2.14 7.60
C TYR A 99 -10.52 2.33 7.10
N GLN A 100 -10.64 2.72 5.83
CA GLN A 100 -11.89 2.93 5.13
C GLN A 100 -11.82 2.20 3.79
N ILE A 101 -12.85 1.41 3.50
CA ILE A 101 -13.05 0.83 2.18
C ILE A 101 -13.68 1.92 1.31
N ILE A 102 -13.04 2.22 0.18
CA ILE A 102 -13.50 3.20 -0.80
C ILE A 102 -14.17 2.47 -1.96
N ALA A 103 -13.55 1.38 -2.45
CA ALA A 103 -14.02 0.55 -3.55
C ALA A 103 -14.49 1.37 -4.78
N LYS A 104 -13.72 2.39 -5.15
CA LYS A 104 -14.05 3.30 -6.26
C LYS A 104 -12.85 3.49 -7.17
N ASP A 105 -13.09 3.33 -8.46
CA ASP A 105 -12.09 3.42 -9.52
C ASP A 105 -10.91 2.46 -9.26
N HIS A 106 -9.73 2.99 -8.92
CA HIS A 106 -8.53 2.24 -8.58
C HIS A 106 -8.25 2.19 -7.07
N HIS A 107 -8.99 2.95 -6.26
CA HIS A 107 -8.79 3.03 -4.80
C HIS A 107 -9.64 2.00 -4.07
N ILE A 108 -9.00 1.03 -3.43
CA ILE A 108 -9.67 -0.06 -2.71
C ILE A 108 -9.92 0.33 -1.26
N LEU A 109 -8.85 0.61 -0.52
CA LEU A 109 -8.91 1.02 0.89
C LEU A 109 -7.84 2.07 1.19
N GLN A 110 -8.12 2.92 2.17
CA GLN A 110 -7.22 3.96 2.63
C GLN A 110 -7.29 4.12 4.15
N LYS A 111 -6.17 4.55 4.73
CA LYS A 111 -6.14 5.18 6.05
C LYS A 111 -5.40 6.51 5.98
N THR A 112 -6.01 7.55 6.53
CA THR A 112 -5.39 8.87 6.62
C THR A 112 -4.67 9.02 7.97
N LEU A 113 -3.39 9.34 7.92
CA LEU A 113 -2.51 9.46 9.08
C LEU A 113 -2.12 10.91 9.33
N PRO A 114 -2.01 11.36 10.60
CA PRO A 114 -1.49 12.68 10.91
C PRO A 114 0.01 12.74 10.63
N LEU A 115 0.46 13.82 10.00
CA LEU A 115 1.88 14.09 9.73
C LEU A 115 2.55 14.62 11.01
N ASN A 116 2.90 13.69 11.89
CA ASN A 116 3.75 13.94 13.04
C ASN A 116 5.08 13.21 12.83
N PHE A 117 6.17 13.98 12.76
CA PHE A 117 7.51 13.45 12.49
C PHE A 117 8.12 12.64 13.65
N LYS A 118 7.53 12.64 14.85
CA LYS A 118 7.95 11.76 15.94
C LYS A 118 7.56 10.33 15.59
N ASN A 119 8.55 9.44 15.49
CA ASN A 119 8.38 8.01 15.17
C ASN A 119 7.68 7.73 13.83
N LEU A 120 7.70 8.68 12.89
CA LEU A 120 6.98 8.58 11.62
C LEU A 120 7.43 7.37 10.78
N GLU A 121 8.74 7.11 10.73
CA GLU A 121 9.31 5.95 10.02
C GLU A 121 8.76 4.63 10.57
N GLN A 122 8.77 4.46 11.90
CA GLN A 122 8.23 3.28 12.56
C GLN A 122 6.73 3.12 12.28
N ARG A 123 5.97 4.21 12.35
CA ARG A 123 4.54 4.17 12.04
C ARG A 123 4.27 3.75 10.61
N LEU A 124 4.97 4.33 9.62
CA LEU A 124 4.84 3.92 8.21
C LEU A 124 5.15 2.44 8.03
N TYR A 125 6.22 1.97 8.67
CA TYR A 125 6.60 0.56 8.67
C TYR A 125 5.51 -0.34 9.28
N ASP A 126 4.91 0.06 10.40
CA ASP A 126 3.85 -0.72 11.05
C ASP A 126 2.57 -0.78 10.20
N GLU A 127 2.21 0.32 9.55
CA GLU A 127 1.02 0.39 8.69
C GLU A 127 1.21 -0.42 7.40
N LEU A 128 2.40 -0.42 6.79
CA LEU A 128 2.71 -1.31 5.66
C LEU A 128 2.73 -2.79 6.09
N ASN A 129 3.20 -3.09 7.30
CA ASN A 129 3.08 -4.45 7.87
C ASN A 129 1.65 -4.86 8.18
N GLN A 130 0.77 -3.90 8.49
CA GLN A 130 -0.65 -4.18 8.65
C GLN A 130 -1.27 -4.51 7.29
N LEU A 131 -0.94 -3.72 6.25
CA LEU A 131 -1.44 -3.93 4.89
C LEU A 131 -0.96 -5.24 4.28
N ARG A 132 0.31 -5.64 4.46
CA ARG A 132 0.80 -6.92 3.90
C ARG A 132 0.04 -8.14 4.39
N LYS A 133 -0.72 -8.06 5.49
CA LYS A 133 -1.60 -9.18 5.91
C LYS A 133 -2.67 -9.52 4.87
N LEU A 134 -2.93 -8.61 3.94
CA LEU A 134 -3.83 -8.77 2.79
C LEU A 134 -3.20 -9.57 1.64
N GLU A 135 -1.88 -9.85 1.70
CA GLU A 135 -1.10 -10.50 0.64
C GLU A 135 -1.78 -11.75 0.08
N SER A 136 -2.09 -12.73 0.94
CA SER A 136 -2.68 -14.01 0.51
C SER A 136 -3.99 -13.84 -0.25
N SER A 137 -4.79 -12.85 0.13
CA SER A 137 -6.11 -12.60 -0.45
C SER A 137 -6.01 -11.81 -1.75
N ILE A 138 -4.99 -10.94 -1.88
CA ILE A 138 -4.65 -10.31 -3.16
C ILE A 138 -4.19 -11.37 -4.15
N GLU A 139 -3.28 -12.26 -3.73
CA GLU A 139 -2.79 -13.34 -4.59
C GLU A 139 -3.90 -14.31 -5.00
N GLN A 140 -4.76 -14.70 -4.07
CA GLN A 140 -5.91 -15.54 -4.37
C GLN A 140 -6.84 -14.87 -5.40
N ALA A 141 -7.21 -13.60 -5.17
CA ALA A 141 -8.11 -12.89 -6.07
C ALA A 141 -7.51 -12.70 -7.47
N LEU A 142 -6.20 -12.46 -7.60
CA LEU A 142 -5.53 -12.41 -8.91
C LEU A 142 -5.48 -13.79 -9.57
N HIS A 143 -5.06 -14.83 -8.83
CA HIS A 143 -4.94 -16.18 -9.36
C HIS A 143 -6.25 -16.72 -9.94
N GLU A 144 -7.37 -16.47 -9.27
CA GLU A 144 -8.69 -16.91 -9.74
C GLU A 144 -9.20 -16.17 -11.00
N LEU A 145 -8.60 -15.03 -11.36
CA LEU A 145 -8.94 -14.29 -12.59
C LEU A 145 -8.10 -14.74 -13.79
N GLU A 146 -6.96 -15.37 -13.52
CA GLU A 146 -6.02 -15.84 -14.54
C GLU A 146 -6.15 -17.33 -14.86
N ALA A 147 -6.89 -18.07 -14.03
CA ALA A 147 -7.17 -19.50 -14.16
C ALA A 147 -8.33 -19.77 -15.14
#